data_AF-A0A966FTC4-F1
#
_entry.id   AF-A0A966FTC4-F1
#
_cell.length_a   1.000
_cell.length_b   1.000
_cell.length_c   1.000
_cell.angle_alpha   90.00
_cell.angle_beta   90.00
_cell.angle_gamma   90.00
#
_symmetry.space_group_name_H-M   'P 1'
#
loop_
_entity.id
_entity.type
_entity.pdbx_description
1 polymer ?
#
loop_
_entity_poly.entity_id
_entity_poly.type
_entity_poly.pdbx_seq_one_letter_code
_entity_poly.pdbx_strand_id
1 'polypeptide(L)' 'MSKRPIVFTLLFWLVIALVQGGLFLRCGFGAGWDIESNAAISDCRYRSQIWSGWVNLLAIAAYAIWAVITIKRIQRGSAE' A
#
# COMPACT_ATOMS: atom_id res chain seq x y z
N MET A 1 -3.77 -11.72 -25.49
CA MET A 1 -3.87 -10.65 -24.46
C MET A 1 -2.49 -10.38 -23.86
N SER A 2 -2.10 -9.11 -23.73
CA SER A 2 -0.83 -8.72 -23.10
C SER A 2 -0.88 -9.01 -21.59
N LYS A 3 0.15 -9.67 -21.03
CA LYS A 3 0.26 -9.94 -19.57
C LYS A 3 0.65 -8.69 -18.76
N ARG A 4 0.99 -7.58 -19.43
CA ARG A 4 1.50 -6.34 -18.82
C ARG A 4 0.58 -5.75 -17.73
N PRO A 5 -0.76 -5.71 -17.88
CA PRO A 5 -1.65 -5.17 -16.85
C PRO A 5 -1.62 -6.00 -15.56
N ILE A 6 -1.60 -7.33 -15.70
CA ILE A 6 -1.56 -8.26 -14.56
C ILE A 6 -0.25 -8.10 -13.79
N VAL A 7 0.88 -8.07 -14.50
CA VAL A 7 2.20 -7.87 -13.87
C VAL A 7 2.27 -6.52 -13.16
N PHE A 8 1.74 -5.45 -13.76
CA PHE A 8 1.68 -4.14 -13.12
C PHE A 8 0.85 -4.17 -11.84
N THR A 9 -0.36 -4.76 -11.87
CA THR A 9 -1.23 -4.87 -10.70
C THR A 9 -0.52 -5.58 -9.55
N LEU A 10 0.13 -6.72 -9.83
CA LEU A 10 0.85 -7.48 -8.82
C LEU A 10 2.01 -6.68 -8.21
N LEU A 11 2.82 -6.03 -9.04
CA LEU A 11 3.95 -5.22 -8.58
C LEU A 11 3.48 -4.00 -7.78
N PHE A 12 2.42 -3.33 -8.23
CA PHE A 12 1.86 -2.17 -7.55
C PHE A 12 1.44 -2.52 -6.12
N TRP A 13 0.62 -3.56 -5.96
CA TRP A 13 0.15 -3.97 -4.63
C TRP A 13 1.26 -4.56 -3.75
N LEU A 14 2.25 -5.23 -4.36
CA LEU A 14 3.43 -5.67 -3.63
C LEU A 14 4.19 -4.48 -3.02
N VAL A 15 4.40 -3.41 -3.77
CA VAL A 15 5.08 -2.19 -3.26
C VAL A 15 4.27 -1.57 -2.12
N ILE A 16 2.95 -1.45 -2.26
CA ILE A 16 2.08 -0.93 -1.19
C ILE A 16 2.18 -1.79 0.08
N ALA A 17 2.17 -3.11 -0.06
CA ALA A 17 2.31 -4.03 1.06
C ALA A 17 3.67 -3.89 1.76
N LEU A 18 4.77 -3.69 1.00
CA LEU A 18 6.10 -3.46 1.57
C LEU A 18 6.19 -2.13 2.33
N VAL A 19 5.60 -1.07 1.80
CA VAL A 19 5.54 0.24 2.48
C VAL A 19 4.75 0.13 3.79
N GLN A 20 3.60 -0.53 3.77
CA GLN A 20 2.79 -0.75 4.97
C GLN A 20 3.52 -1.64 5.99
N GLY A 21 4.12 -2.74 5.54
CA GLY A 21 4.95 -3.60 6.40
C GLY A 21 6.09 -2.82 7.06
N GLY A 22 6.78 -1.96 6.31
CA GLY A 22 7.82 -1.08 6.84
C GLY A 22 7.33 -0.14 7.93
N LEU A 23 6.12 0.43 7.79
CA LEU A 23 5.51 1.30 8.82
C LEU A 23 5.29 0.55 10.13
N PHE A 24 4.83 -0.70 10.08
CA PHE A 24 4.60 -1.51 11.28
C PHE A 24 5.90 -2.05 11.89
N LEU A 25 6.88 -2.43 11.05
CA LEU A 25 8.19 -2.90 11.51
C LEU A 25 9.00 -1.79 12.19
N ARG A 26 8.82 -0.53 11.80
CA ARG A 26 9.47 0.63 12.42
C ARG A 26 9.17 0.75 13.92
N CYS A 27 8.02 0.27 14.38
CA CYS A 27 7.66 0.28 15.80
C CYS A 27 8.34 -0.83 16.62
N GLY A 28 9.17 -1.67 15.97
CA GLY A 28 10.05 -2.64 16.61
C GLY A 28 9.36 -3.90 17.13
N PHE A 29 10.06 -5.03 17.01
CA PHE A 29 9.83 -6.23 17.83
C PHE A 29 10.60 -6.06 19.15
N GLY A 30 10.09 -5.21 20.03
CA GLY A 30 10.84 -4.85 21.24
C GLY A 30 9.94 -4.22 22.27
N ALA A 31 8.85 -4.89 22.63
CA ALA A 31 8.12 -4.58 23.84
C ALA A 31 9.02 -4.91 25.04
N GLY A 32 9.82 -3.92 25.45
CA GLY A 32 10.46 -3.92 26.75
C GLY A 32 9.40 -4.14 27.82
N TRP A 33 9.74 -4.95 28.81
CA TRP A 33 8.88 -5.46 29.88
C TRP A 33 8.35 -4.37 30.85
N ASP A 34 8.45 -3.09 30.49
CA ASP A 34 8.02 -1.94 31.30
C ASP A 34 6.81 -1.20 30.68
N ILE A 35 6.14 -0.39 31.52
CA ILE A 35 4.91 0.32 31.14
C ILE A 35 5.20 1.47 30.17
N GLU A 36 6.37 2.11 30.28
CA GLU A 36 6.77 3.24 29.44
C GLU A 36 7.13 2.81 28.00
N SER A 37 7.85 1.69 27.83
CA SER A 37 8.12 1.12 26.50
C SER A 37 6.83 0.65 25.84
N ASN A 38 5.89 0.08 26.60
CA ASN A 38 4.58 -0.29 26.08
C ASN A 38 3.78 0.92 25.57
N ALA A 39 3.80 2.05 26.28
CA ALA A 39 3.16 3.29 25.85
C ALA A 39 3.81 3.89 24.60
N ALA A 40 5.14 3.89 24.52
CA ALA A 40 5.86 4.36 23.34
C ALA A 40 5.57 3.52 22.08
N ILE A 41 5.46 2.19 22.25
CA ILE A 41 5.14 1.28 21.16
C ILE A 41 3.68 1.40 20.73
N SER A 42 2.76 1.60 21.67
CA SER A 42 1.33 1.77 21.34
C SER A 42 1.10 3.07 20.55
N ASP A 43 1.73 4.18 20.94
CA ASP A 43 1.67 5.44 20.19
C ASP A 43 2.30 5.29 18.79
N CYS A 44 3.45 4.61 18.70
CA CYS A 44 4.06 4.30 17.41
C CYS A 44 3.11 3.49 16.52
N ARG A 45 2.50 2.41 17.03
CA ARG A 45 1.57 1.57 16.27
C ARG A 45 0.34 2.34 15.83
N TYR A 46 -0.21 3.20 16.69
CA TYR A 46 -1.34 4.05 16.35
C TYR A 46 -1.00 5.00 15.20
N ARG A 47 0.16 5.68 15.27
CA ARG A 47 0.65 6.52 14.18
C ARG A 47 0.88 5.72 12.90
N SER A 48 1.52 4.56 12.98
CA SER A 48 1.74 3.68 11.82
C SER A 48 0.43 3.20 11.19
N GLN A 49 -0.60 2.96 12.00
CA GLN A 49 -1.94 2.61 11.50
C GLN A 49 -2.60 3.77 10.76
N ILE A 50 -2.50 5.01 11.27
CA ILE A 50 -2.96 6.20 10.56
C ILE A 50 -2.23 6.36 9.22
N TRP A 51 -0.90 6.26 9.23
CA TRP A 51 -0.08 6.34 8.01
C TRP A 51 -0.43 5.24 7.01
N SER A 52 -0.67 4.01 7.48
CA SER A 52 -1.14 2.90 6.64
C SER A 52 -2.48 3.22 5.97
N GLY A 53 -3.40 3.86 6.70
CA GLY A 53 -4.66 4.36 6.16
C GLY A 53 -4.47 5.36 5.01
N TRP A 54 -3.58 6.35 5.19
CA TRP A 54 -3.24 7.31 4.14
C TRP A 54 -2.60 6.65 2.91
N VAL A 55 -1.67 5.72 3.13
CA VAL A 55 -1.05 4.94 2.04
C VAL A 55 -2.11 4.16 1.26
N ASN A 56 -3.06 3.52 1.94
CA ASN A 56 -4.16 2.81 1.29
C ASN A 56 -5.05 3.74 0.47
N LEU A 57 -5.43 4.89 1.03
CA LEU A 57 -6.28 5.86 0.32
C LEU A 57 -5.62 6.33 -0.98
N LEU A 58 -4.34 6.72 -0.91
CA LEU A 58 -3.57 7.14 -2.08
C LEU A 58 -3.38 6.01 -3.09
N ALA A 59 -3.09 4.79 -2.62
CA ALA A 59 -2.92 3.62 -3.47
C ALA A 59 -4.19 3.29 -4.26
N ILE A 60 -5.35 3.29 -3.60
CA ILE A 60 -6.65 3.02 -4.24
C ILE A 60 -6.96 4.09 -5.29
N ALA A 61 -6.77 5.38 -4.95
CA ALA A 61 -7.02 6.47 -5.88
C ALA A 61 -6.12 6.38 -7.13
N ALA A 62 -4.81 6.15 -6.93
CA ALA A 62 -3.86 6.00 -8.03
C ALA A 62 -4.17 4.77 -8.90
N TYR A 63 -4.50 3.64 -8.27
CA TYR A 63 -4.86 2.41 -8.97
C TYR A 63 -6.14 2.57 -9.80
N ALA A 64 -7.16 3.25 -9.26
CA ALA A 64 -8.39 3.54 -9.98
C ALA A 64 -8.14 4.40 -11.23
N ILE A 65 -7.33 5.45 -11.12
CA ILE A 65 -6.94 6.30 -12.26
C ILE A 65 -6.24 5.45 -13.32
N TRP A 66 -5.26 4.65 -12.92
CA TRP A 66 -4.53 3.76 -13.83
C TRP A 66 -5.46 2.75 -14.53
N ALA A 67 -6.39 2.14 -13.78
CA ALA A 67 -7.34 1.18 -14.31
C ALA A 67 -8.24 1.82 -15.38
N VAL A 68 -8.80 3.01 -15.11
CA VAL A 68 -9.62 3.75 -16.08
C VAL A 68 -8.83 4.06 -17.35
N ILE A 69 -7.59 4.54 -17.24
CA ILE A 69 -6.73 4.83 -18.40
C ILE A 69 -6.44 3.56 -19.20
N THR A 70 -6.14 2.46 -18.52
CA THR A 70 -5.78 1.19 -19.14
C THR A 70 -6.97 0.58 -19.88
N ILE A 71 -8.17 0.59 -19.29
CA ILE A 71 -9.41 0.13 -19.94
C ILE A 71 -9.68 0.98 -21.19
N LYS A 72 -9.60 2.32 -21.08
CA LYS A 72 -9.79 3.23 -22.23
C LYS A 72 -8.78 2.96 -23.35
N ARG A 73 -7.53 2.64 -23.03
CA ARG A 73 -6.51 2.29 -24.02
C ARG A 73 -6.81 0.96 -24.72
N ILE A 74 -7.21 -0.06 -23.98
CA ILE A 74 -7.56 -1.37 -24.54
C ILE A 74 -8.76 -1.23 -25.48
N GLN A 75 -9.80 -0.49 -25.08
CA GLN A 75 -10.98 -0.26 -25.92
C GLN A 75 -10.64 0.43 -27.25
N ARG A 76 -9.74 1.41 -27.24
CA ARG A 76 -9.30 2.09 -28.48
C ARG A 76 -8.47 1.18 -29.39
N GLY A 77 -7.56 0.40 -28.82
CA GLY A 77 -6.72 -0.53 -29.59
C GLY A 77 -7.44 -1.79 -30.10
N SER A 78 -8.70 -1.99 -29.72
CA SER A 78 -9.56 -3.06 -30.25
C SER A 78 -10.49 -2.60 -31.38
N ALA A 79 -10.50 -1.30 -31.70
CA ALA A 79 -11.31 -0.72 -32.76
C ALA A 79 -10.55 -0.52 -34.09
N GLU A 80 -9.25 -0.84 -34.10
CA GLU A 80 -8.37 -0.95 -35.27
C GLU A 80 -8.18 -2.44 -35.63
#